data_AF-A0A951BUA8-F1
#
_entry.id   AF-A0A951BUA8-F1
#
_cell.length_a   1.000
_cell.length_b   1.000
_cell.length_c   1.000
_cell.angle_alpha   90.00
_cell.angle_beta   90.00
_cell.angle_gamma   90.00
#
_symmetry.space_group_name_H-M   'P 1'
#
loop_
_entity.id
_entity.type
_entity.pdbx_description
1 polymer ?
#
loop_
_entity_poly.entity_id
_entity_poly.type
_entity_poly.pdbx_seq_one_letter_code
_entity_poly.pdbx_strand_id
1 'polypeptide(L)'
;DVPLAEATWDSIGIPVATAFFFTNSALGRTVAFYPSPAGATESLLSLEAWTDLLAAIPALADLRSDVEALLVYKGDSGFECFAVPIDACYQLVGLVRMYWQGFDGGEEAWTEIHKFFAGLRERSEQVAATND
;
A
#
# COMPACT_ATOMS: atom_id res chain seq x y z
N ASP A 1 -5.51 -13.50 -0.79
CA ASP A 1 -6.63 -12.58 -1.06
C ASP A 1 -7.36 -12.23 0.20
N VAL A 2 -7.17 -10.99 0.66
CA VAL A 2 -8.04 -10.37 1.65
C VAL A 2 -9.19 -9.76 0.84
N PRO A 3 -10.46 -10.06 1.12
CA PRO A 3 -11.57 -9.39 0.46
C PRO A 3 -11.64 -7.95 1.00
N LEU A 4 -10.78 -7.05 0.49
CA LEU A 4 -11.09 -5.63 0.53
C LEU A 4 -12.27 -5.42 -0.42
N ALA A 5 -13.44 -5.12 0.13
CA ALA A 5 -14.56 -4.69 -0.70
C ALA A 5 -14.19 -3.36 -1.37
N GLU A 6 -14.50 -3.20 -2.65
CA GLU A 6 -14.28 -1.95 -3.39
C GLU A 6 -14.89 -0.73 -2.68
N ALA A 7 -16.05 -0.93 -2.05
CA ALA A 7 -16.71 0.08 -1.22
C ALA A 7 -15.86 0.55 -0.02
N THR A 8 -15.06 -0.35 0.57
CA THR A 8 -14.12 -0.01 1.64
C THR A 8 -13.06 0.95 1.11
N TRP A 9 -12.41 0.64 -0.02
CA TRP A 9 -11.41 1.53 -0.62
C TRP A 9 -11.96 2.90 -1.05
N ASP A 10 -13.15 2.93 -1.66
CA ASP A 10 -13.77 4.17 -2.12
C ASP A 10 -14.20 5.07 -0.95
N SER A 11 -14.73 4.48 0.14
CA SER A 11 -15.08 5.21 1.37
C SER A 11 -13.88 5.83 2.08
N ILE A 12 -12.69 5.35 1.75
CA ILE A 12 -11.43 5.73 2.38
C ILE A 12 -10.77 6.90 1.66
N GLY A 13 -11.20 7.31 0.46
CA GLY A 13 -10.73 8.56 -0.14
C GLY A 13 -9.23 8.62 -0.49
N ILE A 14 -8.55 7.48 -0.64
CA ILE A 14 -7.21 7.43 -1.23
C ILE A 14 -7.39 7.60 -2.75
N PRO A 15 -6.89 8.70 -3.35
CA PRO A 15 -7.22 9.07 -4.72
C PRO A 15 -6.41 8.26 -5.76
N VAL A 16 -5.61 7.30 -5.31
CA VAL A 16 -4.64 6.56 -6.13
C VAL A 16 -4.80 5.07 -5.91
N ALA A 17 -4.24 4.26 -6.82
CA ALA A 17 -4.32 2.81 -6.76
C ALA A 17 -3.42 2.17 -5.68
N THR A 18 -2.64 2.95 -4.92
CA THR A 18 -1.62 2.40 -4.01
C THR A 18 -1.62 3.11 -2.66
N ALA A 19 -1.41 2.35 -1.59
CA ALA A 19 -1.21 2.88 -0.25
C ALA A 19 -0.33 1.93 0.56
N PHE A 20 0.44 2.46 1.51
CA PHE A 20 1.20 1.65 2.45
C PHE A 20 0.98 2.07 3.90
N PHE A 21 1.02 1.06 4.78
CA PHE A 21 0.70 1.16 6.19
C PHE A 21 1.82 0.59 7.02
N PHE A 22 2.23 1.28 8.08
CA PHE A 22 3.21 0.76 9.02
C PHE A 22 2.97 1.33 10.42
N THR A 23 3.40 0.61 11.45
CA THR A 23 3.38 1.12 12.82
C THR A 23 4.56 2.06 13.00
N ASN A 24 4.26 3.34 13.22
CA ASN A 24 5.26 4.34 13.58
C ASN A 24 5.44 4.31 15.10
N SER A 25 6.58 3.81 15.58
CA SER A 25 6.80 3.64 17.03
C SER A 25 6.91 4.97 17.77
N ALA A 26 7.39 6.02 17.10
CA ALA A 26 7.49 7.36 17.70
C ALA A 26 6.12 8.01 17.93
N LEU A 27 5.14 7.71 17.08
CA LEU A 27 3.75 8.17 17.21
C LEU A 27 2.85 7.17 17.97
N GLY A 28 3.33 5.95 18.21
CA GLY A 28 2.58 4.89 18.88
C GLY A 28 1.31 4.45 18.14
N ARG A 29 1.27 4.63 16.81
CA ARG A 29 0.11 4.31 15.98
C ARG A 29 0.50 3.83 14.58
N THR A 30 -0.40 3.12 13.92
CA THR A 30 -0.31 2.90 12.48
C THR A 30 -0.51 4.21 11.75
N VAL A 31 0.26 4.43 10.68
CA VAL A 31 0.13 5.55 9.77
C VAL A 31 -0.04 5.03 8.36
N ALA A 32 -0.72 5.81 7.52
CA ALA A 32 -1.01 5.47 6.14
C ALA A 32 -0.41 6.52 5.21
N PHE A 33 0.28 6.07 4.17
CA PHE A 33 0.85 6.94 3.15
C PHE A 33 0.47 6.43 1.77
N TYR A 34 0.47 7.33 0.80
CA TYR A 34 0.35 6.95 -0.60
C TYR A 34 1.36 7.70 -1.46
N PRO A 35 1.87 7.07 -2.53
CA PRO A 35 2.68 7.75 -3.54
C PRO A 35 1.90 8.88 -4.21
N SER A 36 2.54 10.05 -4.35
CA SER A 36 2.05 11.16 -5.15
C SER A 36 3.20 11.84 -5.90
N PRO A 37 2.90 12.72 -6.89
CA PRO A 37 3.92 13.52 -7.57
C PRO A 37 4.71 14.41 -6.59
N ALA A 38 4.13 14.76 -5.45
CA ALA A 38 4.79 15.53 -4.40
C ALA A 38 5.66 14.67 -3.46
N GLY A 39 5.59 13.34 -3.58
CA GLY A 39 6.30 12.39 -2.72
C GLY A 39 5.34 11.54 -1.89
N ALA A 40 5.81 11.07 -0.73
CA ALA A 40 4.98 10.29 0.18
C ALA A 40 3.97 11.24 0.85
N THR A 41 2.69 11.06 0.56
CA THR A 41 1.62 11.87 1.14
C THR A 41 0.97 11.08 2.28
N GLU A 42 1.01 11.63 3.49
CA GLU A 42 0.29 11.05 4.63
C GLU A 42 -1.21 11.16 4.37
N SER A 43 -1.92 10.05 4.53
CA SER A 43 -3.38 10.03 4.50
C SER A 43 -3.91 10.59 5.82
N LEU A 44 -4.69 11.67 5.74
CA LEU A 44 -5.36 12.28 6.89
C LEU A 44 -6.69 11.59 7.24
N LEU A 45 -7.08 10.56 6.49
CA LEU A 45 -8.32 9.83 6.74
C LEU A 45 -8.23 9.07 8.06
N SER A 46 -9.37 8.92 8.74
CA SER A 46 -9.38 8.30 10.05
C SER A 46 -8.84 6.89 9.95
N LEU A 47 -7.77 6.63 10.70
CA LEU A 47 -7.20 5.30 10.82
C LEU A 47 -8.25 4.31 11.28
N GLU A 48 -9.33 4.72 11.95
CA GLU A 48 -10.49 3.86 12.30
C GLU A 48 -11.02 3.05 11.10
N ALA A 49 -11.13 3.64 9.90
CA ALA A 49 -11.61 2.92 8.72
C ALA A 49 -10.63 1.82 8.27
N TRP A 50 -9.34 2.01 8.55
CA TRP A 50 -8.30 1.03 8.30
C TRP A 50 -8.11 0.10 9.50
N THR A 51 -8.31 0.53 10.73
CA THR A 51 -8.01 -0.23 11.95
C THR A 51 -8.75 -1.55 11.94
N ASP A 52 -10.04 -1.56 11.58
CA ASP A 52 -10.83 -2.79 11.51
C ASP A 52 -10.36 -3.71 10.37
N LEU A 53 -10.01 -3.13 9.22
CA LEU A 53 -9.48 -3.88 8.08
C LEU A 53 -8.09 -4.46 8.36
N LEU A 54 -7.22 -3.66 8.98
CA LEU A 54 -5.87 -4.05 9.37
C LEU A 54 -5.92 -5.08 10.51
N ALA A 55 -6.86 -4.96 11.45
CA ALA A 55 -7.11 -5.97 12.48
C ALA A 55 -7.60 -7.29 11.87
N ALA A 56 -8.31 -7.24 10.73
CA ALA A 56 -8.75 -8.42 9.99
C ALA A 56 -7.67 -9.05 9.09
N ILE A 57 -6.45 -8.51 9.05
CA ILE A 57 -5.31 -9.10 8.33
C ILE A 57 -4.29 -9.57 9.38
N PRO A 58 -4.35 -10.85 9.82
CA PRO A 58 -3.46 -11.36 10.86
C PRO A 58 -1.97 -11.15 10.56
N ALA A 59 -1.59 -11.20 9.27
CA ALA A 59 -0.23 -10.98 8.81
C ALA A 59 0.32 -9.57 9.09
N LEU A 60 -0.54 -8.59 9.40
CA LEU A 60 -0.11 -7.25 9.84
C LEU A 60 0.39 -7.21 11.27
N ALA A 61 -0.16 -8.05 12.15
CA ALA A 61 0.20 -8.06 13.55
C ALA A 61 1.68 -8.45 13.77
N ASP A 62 2.25 -9.19 12.81
CA ASP A 62 3.62 -9.66 12.85
C ASP A 62 4.63 -8.68 12.21
N LEU A 63 4.18 -7.59 11.59
CA LEU A 63 5.09 -6.62 10.98
C LEU A 63 5.88 -5.85 12.02
N ARG A 64 7.20 -5.76 11.81
CA ARG A 64 8.08 -4.98 12.67
C ARG A 64 7.86 -3.48 12.46
N SER A 65 7.51 -2.78 13.53
CA SER A 65 7.37 -1.32 13.58
C SER A 65 8.59 -0.61 12.96
N ASP A 66 8.32 0.45 12.20
CA ASP A 66 9.31 1.27 11.48
C ASP A 66 10.20 0.54 10.45
N VAL A 67 10.00 -0.76 10.21
CA VAL A 67 10.85 -1.58 9.33
C VAL A 67 10.04 -2.22 8.22
N GLU A 68 8.86 -2.75 8.56
CA GLU A 68 7.99 -3.46 7.63
C GLU A 68 6.68 -2.70 7.47
N ALA A 69 6.11 -2.81 6.27
CA ALA A 69 4.89 -2.14 5.89
C ALA A 69 3.99 -3.11 5.11
N LEU A 70 2.68 -2.90 5.23
CA LEU A 70 1.72 -3.46 4.30
C LEU A 70 1.56 -2.49 3.14
N LEU A 71 1.91 -2.94 1.95
CA LEU A 71 1.62 -2.24 0.71
C LEU A 71 0.35 -2.84 0.09
N VAL A 72 -0.63 -1.98 -0.18
CA VAL A 72 -1.87 -2.33 -0.85
C VAL A 72 -1.88 -1.72 -2.25
N TYR A 73 -2.26 -2.51 -3.23
CA TYR A 73 -2.42 -2.11 -4.62
C TYR A 73 -3.80 -2.53 -5.14
N LYS A 74 -4.56 -1.56 -5.66
CA LYS A 74 -5.80 -1.78 -6.41
C LYS A 74 -5.43 -1.98 -7.89
N GLY A 75 -5.27 -3.23 -8.28
CA GLY A 75 -5.10 -3.62 -9.69
C GLY A 75 -6.45 -3.89 -10.37
N ASP A 76 -6.42 -4.23 -11.65
CA ASP A 76 -7.63 -4.49 -12.46
C ASP A 76 -8.46 -5.67 -11.95
N SER A 77 -7.81 -6.66 -11.32
CA SER A 77 -8.43 -7.88 -10.80
C SER A 77 -8.82 -7.79 -9.32
N GLY A 78 -8.63 -6.64 -8.68
CA GLY A 78 -8.92 -6.43 -7.27
C GLY A 78 -7.72 -5.96 -6.45
N PHE A 79 -7.74 -6.25 -5.16
CA PHE A 79 -6.72 -5.80 -4.22
C PHE A 79 -5.63 -6.84 -4.03
N GLU A 80 -4.39 -6.37 -4.12
CA GLU A 80 -3.20 -7.12 -3.77
C GLU A 80 -2.57 -6.49 -2.52
N CYS A 81 -2.16 -7.34 -1.59
CA CYS A 81 -1.58 -6.96 -0.32
C CYS A 81 -0.20 -7.61 -0.19
N PHE A 82 0.83 -6.80 0.06
CA PHE A 82 2.21 -7.26 0.21
C PHE A 82 2.77 -6.81 1.55
N ALA A 83 3.29 -7.75 2.34
CA ALA A 83 4.20 -7.43 3.43
C ALA A 83 5.59 -7.17 2.84
N VAL A 84 6.10 -5.94 2.99
CA VAL A 84 7.37 -5.51 2.39
C VAL A 84 8.19 -4.71 3.39
N PRO A 85 9.53 -4.68 3.22
CA PRO A 85 10.36 -3.65 3.83
C PRO A 85 9.86 -2.24 3.48
N ILE A 86 9.85 -1.32 4.45
CA ILE A 86 9.31 0.03 4.27
C ILE A 86 10.05 0.85 3.20
N ASP A 87 11.33 0.56 2.96
CA ASP A 87 12.13 1.17 1.89
C ASP A 87 11.59 0.84 0.50
N ALA A 88 10.97 -0.33 0.29
CA ALA A 88 10.28 -0.66 -0.97
C ALA A 88 9.08 0.28 -1.23
N CYS A 89 8.37 0.68 -0.17
CA CYS A 89 7.30 1.66 -0.28
C CYS A 89 7.85 3.04 -0.70
N TYR A 90 8.97 3.46 -0.13
CA TYR A 90 9.63 4.72 -0.52
C TYR A 90 10.29 4.64 -1.92
N GLN A 91 10.72 3.46 -2.36
CA GLN A 91 11.12 3.24 -3.75
C GLN A 91 9.96 3.50 -4.71
N LEU A 92 8.77 2.95 -4.43
CA LEU A 92 7.58 3.20 -5.24
C LEU A 92 7.22 4.69 -5.26
N VAL A 93 7.29 5.37 -4.11
CA VAL A 93 7.13 6.84 -4.03
C VAL A 93 8.13 7.55 -4.94
N GLY A 94 9.39 7.12 -4.94
CA GLY A 94 10.43 7.65 -5.81
C GLY A 94 10.11 7.47 -7.30
N LEU A 95 9.65 6.28 -7.70
CA LEU A 95 9.24 5.98 -9.07
C LEU A 95 8.09 6.89 -9.53
N VAL A 96 7.05 7.01 -8.71
CA VAL A 96 5.92 7.91 -8.98
C VAL A 96 6.43 9.33 -9.13
N ARG A 97 7.19 9.85 -8.17
CA ARG A 97 7.70 11.22 -8.22
C ARG A 97 8.61 11.50 -9.42
N MET A 98 9.38 10.51 -9.88
CA MET A 98 10.33 10.65 -10.98
C MET A 98 9.65 10.66 -12.34
N TYR A 99 8.69 9.76 -12.55
CA TYR A 99 8.11 9.52 -13.87
C TYR A 99 6.73 10.12 -14.08
N TRP A 100 6.04 10.56 -13.00
CA TRP A 100 4.69 11.10 -13.13
C TRP A 100 4.66 12.38 -13.97
N GLN A 101 3.86 12.36 -15.03
CA GLN A 101 3.62 13.51 -15.91
C GLN A 101 2.11 13.76 -16.05
N GLY A 102 1.72 15.04 -16.13
CA GLY A 102 0.33 15.41 -16.37
C GLY A 102 -0.64 14.98 -15.26
N PHE A 103 -1.91 14.83 -15.63
CA PHE A 103 -3.00 14.51 -14.69
C PHE A 103 -3.10 13.01 -14.40
N ASP A 104 -2.83 12.16 -15.38
CA ASP A 104 -2.98 10.70 -15.33
C ASP A 104 -1.67 9.95 -15.05
N GLY A 105 -0.55 10.66 -14.97
CA GLY A 105 0.78 10.12 -14.67
C GLY A 105 1.60 9.74 -15.89
N GLY A 106 0.99 9.56 -17.06
CA GLY A 106 1.68 9.18 -18.30
C GLY A 106 2.12 7.71 -18.34
N GLU A 107 2.36 7.21 -19.56
CA GLU A 107 2.67 5.79 -19.84
C GLU A 107 3.94 5.30 -19.13
N GLU A 108 4.97 6.15 -19.02
CA GLU A 108 6.25 5.78 -18.40
C GLU A 108 6.08 5.51 -16.89
N ALA A 109 5.30 6.34 -16.18
CA ALA A 109 5.03 6.12 -14.76
C ALA A 109 4.32 4.78 -14.53
N TRP A 110 3.27 4.50 -15.31
CA TRP A 110 2.54 3.23 -15.21
C TRP A 110 3.40 2.03 -15.57
N THR A 111 4.28 2.17 -16.57
CA THR A 111 5.25 1.12 -16.92
C THR A 111 6.14 0.77 -15.74
N GLU A 112 6.72 1.76 -15.06
CA GLU A 112 7.61 1.52 -13.92
C GLU A 112 6.87 1.02 -12.67
N ILE A 113 5.64 1.52 -12.43
CA ILE A 113 4.77 1.00 -11.36
C ILE A 113 4.43 -0.47 -11.59
N HIS A 114 4.04 -0.85 -12.82
CA HIS A 114 3.72 -2.24 -13.14
C HIS A 114 4.95 -3.16 -13.01
N LYS A 115 6.13 -2.71 -13.45
CA LYS A 115 7.39 -3.46 -13.26
C LYS A 115 7.70 -3.67 -11.78
N PHE A 116 7.50 -2.64 -10.95
CA PHE A 116 7.69 -2.75 -9.51
C PHE A 116 6.79 -3.84 -8.90
N PHE A 117 5.49 -3.82 -9.20
CA PHE A 117 4.55 -4.83 -8.69
C PHE A 117 4.79 -6.22 -9.28
N ALA A 118 5.17 -6.33 -10.55
CA ALA A 118 5.60 -7.61 -11.12
C ALA A 118 6.80 -8.20 -10.38
N GLY A 119 7.81 -7.37 -10.09
CA GLY A 119 8.97 -7.76 -9.30
C GLY A 119 8.61 -8.19 -7.88
N LEU A 120 7.63 -7.55 -7.23
CA LEU A 120 7.10 -8.01 -5.93
C LEU A 120 6.44 -9.38 -6.05
N ARG A 121 5.56 -9.59 -7.03
CA ARG A 121 4.87 -10.87 -7.22
C ARG A 121 5.84 -12.03 -7.43
N GLU A 122 6.92 -11.82 -8.18
CA GLU A 122 7.92 -12.87 -8.46
C GLU A 122 8.69 -13.35 -7.23
N ARG A 123 8.91 -12.46 -6.25
CA ARG A 123 9.73 -12.72 -5.06
C ARG A 123 8.91 -12.92 -3.78
N SER A 124 7.61 -12.70 -3.84
CA SER A 124 6.70 -12.90 -2.71
C SER A 124 6.25 -14.35 -2.62
N GLU A 125 6.15 -14.85 -1.40
CA GLU A 125 5.47 -16.11 -1.10
C GLU A 125 4.04 -15.83 -0.66
N GLN A 126 3.08 -16.59 -1.17
CA GLN A 126 1.69 -16.45 -0.74
C GLN A 126 1.51 -17.03 0.66
N VAL A 127 1.15 -16.16 1.60
CA VAL A 127 0.66 -16.60 2.90
C VAL A 127 -0.83 -16.89 2.75
N ALA A 128 -1.22 -18.14 2.93
CA ALA A 128 -2.64 -18.50 2.96
C ALA A 128 -3.31 -17.69 4.08
N ALA A 129 -4.44 -17.05 3.79
CA ALA A 129 -5.29 -16.48 4.82
C ALA A 129 -5.75 -17.66 5.69
N THR A 130 -5.21 -17.78 6.89
CA THR A 130 -5.68 -18.77 7.86
C THR A 130 -7.08 -18.37 8.26
N ASN A 131 -8.08 -19.03 7.68
CA ASN A 131 -9.45 -19.00 8.18
C ASN A 131 -9.48 -19.84 9.46
N ASP A 132 -9.47 -19.21 10.62
CA ASP A 132 -9.96 -19.78 11.87
C ASP A 132 -11.19 -18.99 12.33
#